data_AF-A0A7C4V319-F1
#
_entry.id   AF-A0A7C4V319-F1
#
_cell.length_a   1.000
_cell.length_b   1.000
_cell.length_c   1.000
_cell.angle_alpha   90.00
_cell.angle_beta   90.00
_cell.angle_gamma   90.00
#
_symmetry.space_group_name_H-M   'P 1'
#
loop_
_entity.id
_entity.type
_entity.pdbx_description
1 polymer ?
#
loop_
_entity_poly.entity_id
_entity_poly.type
_entity_poly.pdbx_seq_one_letter_code
_entity_poly.pdbx_strand_id
1 'polypeptide(L)'
;NDLRDGRDVLLDQLSKIISITTRERDDGQVDVILGGVEIVGGTKYRALKASVDTSLDPTRPDFLSVVFEDNNEKAIIPDGSLAGMLKVRDEYLREIKQLLNELTKAIVNSINSIHSQGRGIELYSSNINSFISISDPNALLSNLELPFAVGNGSFQILVYDSLGNLVETLNIAVDQNTTSLNDIVNSINGSSYISASVDSQAYLSISPNSGYSFRFANDSSGVLTALQLNPFFTGYNAGNIAVNPDLIQNPRLLSSGTSTNIDETGDNTSALAMAQVRTTKILQNYTQTADEYYQSLIVKIGVNARSNTDILEMERNFIRDFNQRRQEVSGVNLDEEVTNLLLFQRAYEASARIVIVTDRMLDALLNII
;
A
#
# COMPACT_ATOMS: atom_id res chain seq x y z
N ASN A 1 26.35 36.09 -19.45
CA ASN A 1 26.46 34.63 -19.62
C ASN A 1 26.13 33.91 -18.32
N ASP A 2 26.69 34.34 -17.19
CA ASP A 2 26.52 33.69 -15.88
C ASP A 2 25.05 33.42 -15.45
N LEU A 3 24.11 34.34 -15.71
CA LEU A 3 22.69 34.12 -15.39
C LEU A 3 21.99 33.13 -16.35
N ARG A 4 22.42 33.05 -17.61
CA ARG A 4 21.92 32.04 -18.56
C ARG A 4 22.47 30.67 -18.19
N ASP A 5 23.76 30.59 -17.82
CA ASP A 5 24.38 29.35 -17.34
C ASP A 5 23.71 28.88 -16.05
N GLY A 6 23.44 29.79 -15.11
CA GLY A 6 22.69 29.49 -13.89
C GLY A 6 21.25 29.00 -14.16
N ARG A 7 20.55 29.61 -15.12
CA ARG A 7 19.23 29.15 -15.58
C ARG A 7 19.31 27.73 -16.12
N ASP A 8 20.28 27.44 -16.99
CA ASP A 8 20.40 26.13 -17.64
C ASP A 8 20.76 25.03 -16.63
N VAL A 9 21.55 25.35 -15.59
CA VAL A 9 21.79 24.46 -14.45
C VAL A 9 20.50 24.17 -13.68
N LEU A 10 19.66 25.18 -13.42
CA LEU A 10 18.38 24.98 -12.73
C LEU A 10 17.40 24.16 -13.57
N LEU A 11 17.39 24.34 -14.89
CA LEU A 11 16.60 23.52 -15.81
C LEU A 11 17.08 22.06 -15.81
N ASP A 12 18.39 21.81 -15.80
CA ASP A 12 18.97 20.46 -15.67
C ASP A 12 18.68 19.81 -14.30
N GLN A 13 18.60 20.60 -13.23
CA GLN A 13 18.19 20.10 -11.92
C GLN A 13 16.69 19.78 -11.89
N LEU A 14 15.86 20.64 -12.45
CA LEU A 14 14.42 20.43 -12.52
C LEU A 14 14.06 19.19 -13.36
N SER A 15 14.76 18.98 -14.48
CA SER A 15 14.54 17.83 -15.37
C SER A 15 14.83 16.47 -14.70
N LYS A 16 15.69 16.43 -13.67
CA LYS A 16 15.94 15.23 -12.85
C LYS A 16 14.81 14.92 -11.88
N ILE A 17 14.01 15.94 -11.52
CA ILE A 17 12.90 15.80 -10.57
C ILE A 17 11.62 15.45 -11.33
N ILE A 18 11.33 16.21 -12.38
CA ILE A 18 10.14 16.07 -13.23
C ILE A 18 10.51 16.18 -14.70
N SER A 19 9.84 15.43 -15.55
CA SER A 19 9.96 15.60 -17.00
C SER A 19 9.48 16.99 -17.44
N ILE A 20 10.38 17.80 -17.99
CA ILE A 20 10.08 19.12 -18.52
C ILE A 20 10.47 19.21 -20.00
N THR A 21 9.74 20.01 -20.76
CA THR A 21 10.14 20.48 -22.08
C THR A 21 10.44 21.96 -22.00
N THR A 22 11.55 22.40 -22.58
CA THR A 22 11.95 23.80 -22.61
C THR A 22 11.87 24.36 -24.03
N ARG A 23 11.49 25.63 -24.16
CA ARG A 23 11.51 26.36 -25.43
C ARG A 23 12.06 27.76 -25.21
N GLU A 24 13.19 28.09 -25.84
CA GLU A 24 13.71 29.46 -25.84
C GLU A 24 12.95 30.29 -26.89
N ARG A 25 12.54 31.49 -26.50
CA ARG A 25 11.86 32.49 -27.33
C ARG A 25 12.88 33.39 -28.04
N ASP A 26 12.42 34.13 -29.04
CA ASP A 26 13.25 35.08 -29.79
C ASP A 26 13.89 36.18 -28.91
N ASP A 27 13.28 36.48 -27.77
CA ASP A 27 13.77 37.45 -26.78
C ASP A 27 14.74 36.85 -25.73
N GLY A 28 15.08 35.56 -25.87
CA GLY A 28 15.98 34.83 -24.96
C GLY A 28 15.33 34.33 -23.67
N GLN A 29 14.02 34.54 -23.48
CA GLN A 29 13.28 33.93 -22.36
C GLN A 29 13.03 32.44 -22.64
N VAL A 30 12.85 31.64 -21.58
CA VAL A 30 12.59 30.21 -21.69
C VAL A 30 11.23 29.87 -21.12
N ASP A 31 10.41 29.21 -21.93
CA ASP A 31 9.19 28.54 -21.51
C ASP A 31 9.53 27.16 -20.98
N VAL A 32 8.95 26.78 -19.84
CA VAL A 32 9.07 25.44 -19.25
C VAL A 32 7.69 24.81 -19.19
N ILE A 33 7.56 23.62 -19.77
CA ILE A 33 6.29 22.91 -19.92
C ILE A 33 6.39 21.57 -19.19
N LEU A 34 5.40 21.27 -18.35
CA LEU A 34 5.21 20.00 -17.65
C LEU A 34 3.89 19.37 -18.10
N GLY A 35 3.93 18.15 -18.66
CA GLY A 35 2.70 17.41 -19.00
C GLY A 35 1.74 18.16 -19.94
N GLY A 36 2.28 19.01 -20.82
CA GLY A 36 1.51 19.87 -21.73
C GLY A 36 1.07 21.22 -21.15
N VAL A 37 1.43 21.52 -19.90
CA VAL A 37 1.08 22.78 -19.21
C VAL A 37 2.33 23.64 -19.03
N GLU A 38 2.26 24.91 -19.43
CA GLU A 38 3.34 25.89 -19.15
C GLU A 38 3.40 26.19 -17.64
N ILE A 39 4.56 25.89 -17.03
CA ILE A 39 4.83 26.14 -15.60
C ILE A 39 5.76 27.34 -15.38
N VAL A 40 6.54 27.73 -16.38
CA VAL A 40 7.29 28.98 -16.40
C VAL A 40 7.11 29.59 -17.78
N GLY A 41 6.67 30.84 -17.81
CA GLY A 41 6.43 31.61 -19.03
C GLY A 41 6.93 33.03 -18.85
N GLY A 42 8.12 33.32 -19.39
CA GLY A 42 8.80 34.59 -19.17
C GLY A 42 9.08 34.87 -17.70
N THR A 43 8.36 35.85 -17.12
CA THR A 43 8.49 36.22 -15.70
C THR A 43 7.40 35.62 -14.80
N LYS A 44 6.45 34.87 -15.37
CA LYS A 44 5.38 34.20 -14.63
C LYS A 44 5.73 32.75 -14.37
N TYR A 45 5.27 32.23 -13.24
CA TYR A 45 5.37 30.82 -12.91
C TYR A 45 4.03 30.29 -12.40
N ARG A 46 3.83 28.98 -12.55
CA ARG A 46 2.70 28.24 -12.00
C ARG A 46 3.23 27.22 -11.01
N ALA A 47 2.80 27.33 -9.76
CA ALA A 47 3.28 26.49 -8.69
C ALA A 47 2.54 25.15 -8.62
N LEU A 48 3.26 24.12 -8.16
CA LEU A 48 2.72 22.82 -7.80
C LEU A 48 2.61 22.73 -6.29
N LYS A 49 1.61 21.99 -5.80
CA LYS A 49 1.48 21.63 -4.39
C LYS A 49 1.11 20.16 -4.25
N ALA A 50 1.41 19.60 -3.09
CA ALA A 50 0.89 18.31 -2.69
C ALA A 50 -0.54 18.48 -2.15
N SER A 51 -1.45 17.62 -2.57
CA SER A 51 -2.84 17.58 -2.10
C SER A 51 -3.22 16.14 -1.79
N VAL A 52 -4.01 15.95 -0.72
CA VAL A 52 -4.56 14.64 -0.37
C VAL A 52 -5.40 14.12 -1.54
N ASP A 53 -5.16 12.86 -1.93
CA ASP A 53 -5.90 12.19 -2.99
C ASP A 53 -6.66 11.01 -2.40
N THR A 54 -7.92 11.26 -2.03
CA THR A 54 -8.80 10.25 -1.43
C THR A 54 -9.17 9.12 -2.38
N SER A 55 -8.87 9.25 -3.69
CA SER A 55 -9.08 8.17 -4.67
C SER A 55 -8.02 7.08 -4.58
N LEU A 56 -6.84 7.39 -4.04
CA LEU A 56 -5.76 6.41 -3.84
C LEU A 56 -6.03 5.53 -2.62
N ASP A 57 -6.34 6.17 -1.49
CA ASP A 57 -6.79 5.50 -0.27
C ASP A 57 -7.59 6.51 0.59
N PRO A 58 -8.92 6.34 0.74
CA PRO A 58 -9.75 7.28 1.48
C PRO A 58 -9.44 7.28 2.99
N THR A 59 -8.73 6.28 3.50
CA THR A 59 -8.39 6.14 4.92
C THR A 59 -7.03 6.74 5.27
N ARG A 60 -6.26 7.18 4.26
CA ARG A 60 -4.87 7.62 4.40
C ARG A 60 -4.68 9.05 3.91
N PRO A 61 -4.78 10.06 4.80
CA PRO A 61 -4.58 11.46 4.42
C PRO A 61 -3.13 11.78 4.00
N ASP A 62 -2.19 10.87 4.22
CA ASP A 62 -0.79 10.97 3.80
C ASP A 62 -0.54 10.53 2.35
N PHE A 63 -1.55 10.00 1.64
CA PHE A 63 -1.46 9.71 0.22
C PHE A 63 -1.71 10.98 -0.59
N LEU A 64 -0.62 11.62 -0.99
CA LEU A 64 -0.62 12.90 -1.68
C LEU A 64 -0.47 12.71 -3.20
N SER A 65 -1.28 13.43 -3.97
CA SER A 65 -1.06 13.69 -5.39
C SER A 65 -0.45 15.07 -5.59
N VAL A 66 0.19 15.28 -6.73
CA VAL A 66 0.72 16.58 -7.13
C VAL A 66 -0.33 17.29 -7.98
N VAL A 67 -0.70 18.51 -7.58
CA VAL A 67 -1.71 19.33 -8.25
C VAL A 67 -1.17 20.73 -8.51
N PHE A 68 -1.76 21.45 -9.46
CA PHE A 68 -1.49 22.87 -9.62
C PHE A 68 -2.13 23.68 -8.49
N GLU A 69 -1.38 24.65 -7.94
CA GLU A 69 -1.80 25.39 -6.75
C GLU A 69 -3.06 26.23 -6.95
N ASP A 70 -3.22 26.78 -8.16
CA ASP A 70 -4.25 27.73 -8.56
C ASP A 70 -5.63 27.11 -8.78
N ASN A 71 -5.71 25.89 -9.31
CA ASN A 71 -6.98 25.25 -9.67
C ASN A 71 -7.17 23.82 -9.12
N ASN A 72 -6.18 23.26 -8.43
CA ASN A 72 -6.16 21.89 -7.92
C ASN A 72 -6.28 20.79 -8.99
N GLU A 73 -6.05 21.08 -10.27
CA GLU A 73 -5.99 20.03 -11.29
C GLU A 73 -4.73 19.17 -11.09
N LYS A 74 -4.89 17.85 -11.28
CA LYS A 74 -3.80 16.89 -11.13
C LYS A 74 -2.71 17.12 -12.18
N ALA A 75 -1.48 17.29 -11.72
CA ALA A 75 -0.34 17.45 -12.60
C ALA A 75 0.04 16.10 -13.23
N ILE A 76 0.29 16.10 -14.54
CA ILE A 76 0.77 14.91 -15.26
C ILE A 76 2.30 14.90 -15.17
N ILE A 77 2.84 13.93 -14.43
CA ILE A 77 4.28 13.79 -14.19
C ILE A 77 4.71 12.42 -14.73
N PRO A 78 5.08 12.32 -16.03
CA PRO A 78 5.32 11.04 -16.68
C PRO A 78 6.68 10.42 -16.32
N ASP A 79 7.66 11.24 -15.97
CA ASP A 79 9.04 10.81 -15.71
C ASP A 79 9.74 11.76 -14.71
N GLY A 80 10.96 11.40 -14.31
CA GLY A 80 11.76 12.05 -13.28
C GLY A 80 11.71 11.30 -11.95
N SER A 81 12.55 11.71 -11.00
CA SER A 81 12.62 11.05 -9.69
C SER A 81 11.30 11.10 -8.92
N LEU A 82 10.51 12.17 -9.10
CA LEU A 82 9.17 12.28 -8.50
C LEU A 82 8.18 11.27 -9.09
N ALA A 83 8.17 11.08 -10.42
CA ALA A 83 7.34 10.05 -11.06
C ALA A 83 7.74 8.65 -10.55
N GLY A 84 9.05 8.37 -10.44
CA GLY A 84 9.56 7.12 -9.89
C GLY A 84 9.10 6.86 -8.46
N MET A 85 9.15 7.88 -7.59
CA MET A 85 8.66 7.77 -6.21
C MET A 85 7.15 7.49 -6.14
N LEU A 86 6.36 8.21 -6.95
CA LEU A 86 4.91 8.00 -7.04
C LEU A 86 4.60 6.58 -7.54
N LYS A 87 5.31 6.10 -8.57
CA LYS A 87 5.15 4.74 -9.10
C LYS A 87 5.46 3.67 -8.05
N VAL A 88 6.55 3.83 -7.30
CA VAL A 88 6.89 2.90 -6.21
C VAL A 88 5.80 2.86 -5.15
N ARG A 89 5.30 4.03 -4.71
CA ARG A 89 4.27 4.13 -3.68
C ARG A 89 2.91 3.59 -4.16
N ASP A 90 2.46 4.01 -5.33
CA ASP A 90 1.08 3.83 -5.79
C ASP A 90 0.86 2.52 -6.54
N GLU A 91 1.89 1.98 -7.19
CA GLU A 91 1.83 0.71 -7.91
C GLU A 91 2.53 -0.42 -7.13
N TYR A 92 3.85 -0.34 -6.94
CA TYR A 92 4.63 -1.47 -6.44
C TYR A 92 4.33 -1.81 -4.98
N LEU A 93 4.37 -0.82 -4.08
CA LEU A 93 4.08 -1.05 -2.66
C LEU A 93 2.61 -1.42 -2.44
N ARG A 94 1.71 -0.86 -3.25
CA ARG A 94 0.28 -1.20 -3.21
C ARG A 94 0.05 -2.66 -3.60
N GLU A 95 0.66 -3.12 -4.68
CA GLU A 95 0.59 -4.50 -5.13
C GLU A 95 1.17 -5.46 -4.07
N ILE A 96 2.35 -5.16 -3.51
CA ILE A 96 2.95 -5.98 -2.46
C ILE A 96 2.03 -6.06 -1.22
N LYS A 97 1.45 -4.92 -0.80
CA LYS A 97 0.49 -4.88 0.32
C LYS A 97 -0.75 -5.73 0.03
N GLN A 98 -1.28 -5.70 -1.20
CA GLN A 98 -2.41 -6.54 -1.60
C GLN A 98 -2.07 -8.02 -1.53
N LEU A 99 -0.91 -8.43 -2.06
CA LEU A 99 -0.47 -9.83 -2.01
C LEU A 99 -0.25 -10.30 -0.57
N LEU A 100 0.36 -9.48 0.29
CA LEU A 100 0.49 -9.80 1.72
C LEU A 100 -0.88 -9.92 2.40
N ASN A 101 -1.82 -9.01 2.11
CA ASN A 101 -3.17 -9.09 2.64
C ASN A 101 -3.90 -10.36 2.19
N GLU A 102 -3.76 -10.78 0.93
CA GLU A 102 -4.32 -12.04 0.42
C GLU A 102 -3.76 -13.25 1.16
N LEU A 103 -2.43 -13.32 1.32
CA LEU A 103 -1.76 -14.38 2.08
C LEU A 103 -2.29 -14.45 3.51
N THR A 104 -2.29 -13.31 4.21
CA THR A 104 -2.77 -13.23 5.60
C THR A 104 -4.23 -13.63 5.69
N LYS A 105 -5.08 -13.12 4.80
CA LYS A 105 -6.51 -13.42 4.78
C LYS A 105 -6.77 -14.91 4.58
N ALA A 106 -6.03 -15.57 3.68
CA ALA A 106 -6.16 -17.01 3.45
C ALA A 106 -5.75 -17.81 4.69
N ILE A 107 -4.62 -17.49 5.33
CA ILE A 107 -4.16 -18.16 6.55
C ILE A 107 -5.18 -17.98 7.69
N VAL A 108 -5.65 -16.75 7.92
CA VAL A 108 -6.65 -16.46 8.96
C VAL A 108 -7.93 -17.25 8.69
N ASN A 109 -8.44 -17.23 7.45
CA ASN A 109 -9.65 -17.96 7.10
C ASN A 109 -9.51 -19.47 7.36
N SER A 110 -8.40 -20.07 6.90
CA SER A 110 -8.18 -21.51 7.03
C SER A 110 -7.97 -21.96 8.47
N ILE A 111 -7.30 -21.17 9.29
CA ILE A 111 -7.09 -21.51 10.70
C ILE A 111 -8.36 -21.23 11.52
N ASN A 112 -9.00 -20.07 11.33
CA ASN A 112 -10.21 -19.73 12.09
C ASN A 112 -11.40 -20.62 11.73
N SER A 113 -11.53 -21.09 10.49
CA SER A 113 -12.59 -22.03 10.11
C SER A 113 -12.48 -23.37 10.85
N ILE A 114 -11.28 -23.75 11.28
CA ILE A 114 -11.05 -24.92 12.13
C ILE A 114 -11.22 -24.54 13.60
N HIS A 115 -10.54 -23.48 14.06
CA HIS A 115 -10.50 -23.11 15.47
C HIS A 115 -11.86 -22.70 16.02
N SER A 116 -12.64 -21.92 15.27
CA SER A 116 -13.92 -21.34 15.73
C SER A 116 -14.96 -22.39 16.10
N GLN A 117 -14.96 -23.53 15.40
CA GLN A 117 -15.80 -24.69 15.71
C GLN A 117 -15.07 -25.80 16.49
N GLY A 118 -13.76 -25.64 16.69
CA GLY A 118 -12.96 -26.50 17.54
C GLY A 118 -13.18 -26.19 19.02
N ARG A 119 -12.63 -27.03 19.88
CA ARG A 119 -12.92 -27.03 21.31
C ARG A 119 -11.65 -27.13 22.12
N GLY A 120 -11.49 -26.18 23.05
CA GLY A 120 -10.48 -26.25 24.10
C GLY A 120 -10.94 -27.11 25.28
N ILE A 121 -10.08 -27.20 26.29
CA ILE A 121 -10.36 -27.93 27.53
C ILE A 121 -11.18 -27.09 28.53
N GLU A 122 -11.39 -25.81 28.23
CA GLU A 122 -12.19 -24.89 29.04
C GLU A 122 -13.38 -24.35 28.24
N LEU A 123 -14.50 -24.19 28.92
CA LEU A 123 -15.75 -23.66 28.37
C LEU A 123 -15.81 -22.14 28.58
N TYR A 124 -16.53 -21.43 27.72
CA TYR A 124 -16.80 -20.01 27.94
C TYR A 124 -17.80 -19.85 29.09
N SER A 125 -17.32 -19.36 30.23
CA SER A 125 -18.12 -19.06 31.43
C SER A 125 -18.33 -17.56 31.65
N SER A 126 -17.80 -16.72 30.77
CA SER A 126 -17.93 -15.27 30.76
C SER A 126 -18.44 -14.77 29.41
N ASN A 127 -18.78 -13.48 29.34
CA ASN A 127 -19.10 -12.83 28.08
C ASN A 127 -17.93 -12.94 27.09
N ILE A 128 -18.26 -13.19 25.83
CA ILE A 128 -17.34 -13.05 24.69
C ILE A 128 -17.93 -12.10 23.66
N ASN A 129 -17.07 -11.46 22.89
CA ASN A 129 -17.46 -10.59 21.79
C ASN A 129 -16.94 -11.13 20.46
N SER A 130 -17.64 -10.82 19.38
CA SER A 130 -17.10 -10.90 18.02
C SER A 130 -15.94 -9.91 17.87
N PHE A 131 -15.01 -10.19 16.95
CA PHE A 131 -13.92 -9.25 16.63
C PHE A 131 -14.19 -8.43 15.36
N ILE A 132 -15.32 -8.69 14.69
CA ILE A 132 -15.83 -7.89 13.58
C ILE A 132 -17.07 -7.12 14.02
N SER A 133 -17.05 -5.81 13.82
CA SER A 133 -18.19 -4.92 14.06
C SER A 133 -19.07 -4.83 12.82
N ILE A 134 -20.38 -4.79 13.02
CA ILE A 134 -21.38 -4.77 11.96
C ILE A 134 -22.19 -3.48 12.05
N SER A 135 -21.90 -2.53 11.16
CA SER A 135 -22.48 -1.18 11.20
C SER A 135 -24.01 -1.14 11.17
N ASP A 136 -24.66 -2.05 10.45
CA ASP A 136 -26.11 -2.23 10.45
C ASP A 136 -26.49 -3.67 10.82
N PRO A 137 -26.83 -3.94 12.09
CA PRO A 137 -27.23 -5.27 12.55
C PRO A 137 -28.51 -5.82 11.93
N ASN A 138 -29.33 -4.98 11.27
CA ASN A 138 -30.55 -5.39 10.58
C ASN A 138 -30.33 -5.69 9.09
N ALA A 139 -29.18 -5.29 8.53
CA ALA A 139 -28.85 -5.64 7.17
C ALA A 139 -28.64 -7.16 7.04
N LEU A 140 -29.06 -7.70 5.90
CA LEU A 140 -28.82 -9.09 5.54
C LEU A 140 -27.32 -9.36 5.45
N LEU A 141 -26.88 -10.55 5.89
CA LEU A 141 -25.47 -10.91 5.89
C LEU A 141 -24.81 -10.79 4.51
N SER A 142 -25.55 -11.01 3.41
CA SER A 142 -25.07 -10.84 2.04
C SER A 142 -24.83 -9.37 1.62
N ASN A 143 -25.42 -8.41 2.33
CA ASN A 143 -25.23 -6.98 2.08
C ASN A 143 -24.12 -6.36 2.96
N LEU A 144 -23.51 -7.15 3.84
CA LEU A 144 -22.46 -6.69 4.73
C LEU A 144 -21.07 -6.90 4.11
N GLU A 145 -20.17 -5.96 4.35
CA GLU A 145 -18.75 -6.08 3.98
C GLU A 145 -17.99 -6.95 5.00
N LEU A 146 -18.34 -8.23 5.06
CA LEU A 146 -17.66 -9.19 5.94
C LEU A 146 -16.27 -9.57 5.39
N PRO A 147 -15.27 -9.79 6.27
CA PRO A 147 -13.95 -10.19 5.82
C PRO A 147 -13.96 -11.59 5.19
N PHE A 148 -14.81 -12.49 5.65
CA PHE A 148 -14.93 -13.86 5.13
C PHE A 148 -16.35 -14.14 4.67
N ALA A 149 -16.48 -15.01 3.68
CA ALA A 149 -17.78 -15.35 3.10
C ALA A 149 -18.65 -16.11 4.10
N VAL A 150 -19.95 -15.81 4.09
CA VAL A 150 -20.98 -16.56 4.82
C VAL A 150 -21.86 -17.27 3.79
N GLY A 151 -22.09 -18.56 4.01
CA GLY A 151 -22.96 -19.39 3.18
C GLY A 151 -24.24 -19.77 3.91
N ASN A 152 -25.07 -20.56 3.22
CA ASN A 152 -26.26 -21.15 3.80
C ASN A 152 -25.87 -22.39 4.59
N GLY A 153 -26.31 -22.48 5.83
CA GLY A 153 -25.95 -23.58 6.74
C GLY A 153 -26.44 -23.33 8.15
N SER A 154 -25.64 -23.77 9.12
CA SER A 154 -25.89 -23.54 10.53
C SER A 154 -24.62 -23.61 11.33
N PHE A 155 -24.67 -23.13 12.57
CA PHE A 155 -23.68 -23.43 13.59
C PHE A 155 -24.39 -23.82 14.90
N GLN A 156 -23.66 -24.48 15.78
CA GLN A 156 -24.18 -24.95 17.05
C GLN A 156 -23.52 -24.26 18.24
N ILE A 157 -24.31 -24.02 19.28
CA ILE A 157 -23.84 -23.63 20.61
C ILE A 157 -24.24 -24.73 21.59
N LEU A 158 -23.26 -25.35 22.23
CA LEU A 158 -23.47 -26.37 23.25
C LEU A 158 -23.37 -25.69 24.62
N VAL A 159 -24.40 -25.82 25.44
CA VAL A 159 -24.50 -25.19 26.76
C VAL A 159 -24.43 -26.23 27.85
N TYR A 160 -23.66 -25.95 28.89
CA TYR A 160 -23.36 -26.85 30.00
C TYR A 160 -23.75 -26.21 31.33
N ASP A 161 -24.21 -27.02 32.28
CA ASP A 161 -24.41 -26.60 33.67
C ASP A 161 -23.09 -26.54 34.46
N SER A 162 -23.16 -26.13 35.72
CA SER A 162 -22.00 -26.03 36.62
C SER A 162 -21.35 -27.37 36.97
N LEU A 163 -22.02 -28.49 36.67
CA LEU A 163 -21.51 -29.84 36.87
C LEU A 163 -20.87 -30.41 35.59
N GLY A 164 -20.92 -29.66 34.47
CA GLY A 164 -20.39 -30.08 33.18
C GLY A 164 -21.36 -30.91 32.34
N ASN A 165 -22.64 -31.04 32.72
CA ASN A 165 -23.61 -31.75 31.90
C ASN A 165 -24.09 -30.87 30.74
N LEU A 166 -24.17 -31.43 29.54
CA LEU A 166 -24.78 -30.77 28.39
C LEU A 166 -26.29 -30.60 28.64
N VAL A 167 -26.75 -29.35 28.78
CA VAL A 167 -28.15 -29.01 29.05
C VAL A 167 -28.92 -28.57 27.80
N GLU A 168 -28.21 -28.05 26.78
CA GLU A 168 -28.81 -27.61 25.53
C GLU A 168 -27.81 -27.66 24.37
N THR A 169 -28.28 -28.05 23.18
CA THR A 169 -27.58 -27.83 21.91
C THR A 169 -28.45 -26.93 21.06
N LEU A 170 -28.06 -25.66 20.95
CA LEU A 170 -28.77 -24.68 20.14
C LEU A 170 -28.24 -24.71 18.72
N ASN A 171 -29.13 -24.94 17.74
CA ASN A 171 -28.77 -24.95 16.33
C ASN A 171 -29.26 -23.66 15.66
N ILE A 172 -28.33 -22.79 15.29
CA ILE A 172 -28.63 -21.50 14.67
C ILE A 172 -28.54 -21.67 13.15
N ALA A 173 -29.68 -21.57 12.47
CA ALA A 173 -29.74 -21.57 11.02
C ALA A 173 -29.26 -20.22 10.48
N VAL A 174 -28.49 -20.27 9.38
CA VAL A 174 -27.96 -19.09 8.71
C VAL A 174 -28.21 -19.22 7.21
N ASP A 175 -28.88 -18.23 6.64
CA ASP A 175 -28.97 -18.03 5.20
C ASP A 175 -28.55 -16.59 4.92
N GLN A 176 -27.46 -16.44 4.15
CA GLN A 176 -26.86 -15.13 3.90
C GLN A 176 -27.85 -14.11 3.31
N ASN A 177 -28.89 -14.57 2.61
CA ASN A 177 -29.87 -13.73 1.93
C ASN A 177 -31.11 -13.41 2.76
N THR A 178 -31.27 -14.03 3.94
CA THR A 178 -32.47 -13.81 4.78
C THR A 178 -32.16 -13.58 6.26
N THR A 179 -30.96 -13.93 6.71
CA THR A 179 -30.52 -13.77 8.09
C THR A 179 -29.77 -12.44 8.23
N SER A 180 -30.11 -11.65 9.26
CA SER A 180 -29.35 -10.50 9.74
C SER A 180 -28.60 -10.84 11.04
N LEU A 181 -27.75 -9.93 11.53
CA LEU A 181 -27.09 -10.13 12.83
C LEU A 181 -28.12 -10.18 13.97
N ASN A 182 -29.16 -9.36 13.90
CA ASN A 182 -30.24 -9.37 14.89
C ASN A 182 -31.05 -10.67 14.88
N ASP A 183 -31.20 -11.34 13.73
CA ASP A 183 -31.84 -12.66 13.67
C ASP A 183 -31.02 -13.74 14.38
N ILE A 184 -29.68 -13.68 14.26
CA ILE A 184 -28.77 -14.54 15.02
C ILE A 184 -28.92 -14.27 16.51
N VAL A 185 -28.93 -13.00 16.93
CA VAL A 185 -29.14 -12.59 18.33
C VAL A 185 -30.46 -13.11 18.87
N ASN A 186 -31.55 -12.94 18.12
CA ASN A 186 -32.88 -13.41 18.50
C ASN A 186 -32.93 -14.94 18.61
N SER A 187 -32.26 -15.65 17.71
CA SER A 187 -32.14 -17.11 17.76
C SER A 187 -31.37 -17.59 18.99
N ILE A 188 -30.30 -16.88 19.38
CA ILE A 188 -29.54 -17.18 20.60
C ILE A 188 -30.38 -16.90 21.85
N ASN A 189 -31.09 -15.76 21.88
CA ASN A 189 -31.99 -15.37 22.98
C ASN A 189 -33.24 -16.26 23.14
N GLY A 190 -33.46 -17.21 22.22
CA GLY A 190 -34.42 -18.29 22.44
C GLY A 190 -34.00 -19.28 23.52
N SER A 191 -32.72 -19.32 23.90
CA SER A 191 -32.20 -20.14 25.01
C SER A 191 -32.56 -19.54 26.37
N SER A 192 -32.80 -20.42 27.36
CA SER A 192 -32.95 -20.02 28.76
C SER A 192 -31.62 -19.92 29.52
N TYR A 193 -30.50 -20.31 28.90
CA TYR A 193 -29.22 -20.51 29.57
C TYR A 193 -28.13 -19.54 29.10
N ILE A 194 -28.29 -18.96 27.93
CA ILE A 194 -27.38 -17.97 27.35
C ILE A 194 -28.18 -16.81 26.78
N SER A 195 -27.53 -15.66 26.64
CA SER A 195 -28.10 -14.48 25.99
C SER A 195 -27.09 -13.89 25.02
N ALA A 196 -27.61 -13.18 24.01
CA ALA A 196 -26.82 -12.43 23.06
C ALA A 196 -27.35 -11.01 22.91
N SER A 197 -26.45 -10.10 22.57
CA SER A 197 -26.78 -8.71 22.26
C SER A 197 -25.79 -8.13 21.25
N VAL A 198 -26.15 -7.03 20.62
CA VAL A 198 -25.19 -6.20 19.87
C VAL A 198 -24.81 -5.02 20.77
N ASP A 199 -23.51 -4.85 21.02
CA ASP A 199 -23.03 -3.78 21.89
C ASP A 199 -23.08 -2.40 21.21
N SER A 200 -22.73 -1.34 21.96
CA SER A 200 -22.74 0.03 21.43
C SER A 200 -21.71 0.28 20.30
N GLN A 201 -20.75 -0.62 20.12
CA GLN A 201 -19.73 -0.57 19.07
C GLN A 201 -20.05 -1.53 17.91
N ALA A 202 -21.25 -2.12 17.94
CA ALA A 202 -21.80 -3.03 16.96
C ALA A 202 -21.09 -4.39 16.87
N TYR A 203 -20.51 -4.86 17.97
CA TYR A 203 -20.03 -6.25 18.11
C TYR A 203 -21.13 -7.14 18.67
N LEU A 204 -21.18 -8.39 18.21
CA LEU A 204 -22.03 -9.44 18.78
C LEU A 204 -21.41 -9.92 20.09
N SER A 205 -22.14 -9.78 21.18
CA SER A 205 -21.78 -10.25 22.51
C SER A 205 -22.64 -11.46 22.86
N ILE A 206 -22.02 -12.51 23.41
CA ILE A 206 -22.70 -13.71 23.90
C ILE A 206 -22.27 -13.97 25.34
N SER A 207 -23.24 -14.07 26.24
CA SER A 207 -23.04 -14.25 27.68
C SER A 207 -23.82 -15.46 28.20
N PRO A 208 -23.18 -16.37 28.96
CA PRO A 208 -23.92 -17.39 29.67
C PRO A 208 -24.60 -16.81 30.91
N ASN A 209 -25.76 -17.35 31.26
CA ASN A 209 -26.41 -17.07 32.54
C ASN A 209 -25.58 -17.66 33.69
N SER A 210 -25.76 -17.12 34.89
CA SER A 210 -25.04 -17.59 36.09
C SER A 210 -25.18 -19.11 36.28
N GLY A 211 -24.06 -19.82 36.38
CA GLY A 211 -24.02 -21.27 36.55
C GLY A 211 -24.00 -22.07 35.25
N TYR A 212 -23.97 -21.39 34.10
CA TYR A 212 -23.85 -22.01 32.78
C TYR A 212 -22.56 -21.63 32.08
N SER A 213 -22.19 -22.43 31.10
CA SER A 213 -21.07 -22.17 30.20
C SER A 213 -21.35 -22.73 28.83
N PHE A 214 -20.63 -22.30 27.80
CA PHE A 214 -20.90 -22.76 26.44
C PHE A 214 -19.65 -22.93 25.58
N ARG A 215 -19.83 -23.56 24.43
CA ARG A 215 -18.86 -23.63 23.33
C ARG A 215 -19.55 -23.73 21.98
N PHE A 216 -18.81 -23.41 20.93
CA PHE A 216 -19.28 -23.55 19.56
C PHE A 216 -18.96 -24.92 18.96
N ALA A 217 -19.70 -25.28 17.92
CA ALA A 217 -19.49 -26.48 17.14
C ALA A 217 -20.13 -26.39 15.75
N ASN A 218 -19.67 -27.25 14.84
CA ASN A 218 -20.39 -27.62 13.62
C ASN A 218 -20.88 -26.43 12.80
N ASP A 219 -19.97 -25.49 12.48
CA ASP A 219 -20.30 -24.35 11.62
C ASP A 219 -20.12 -24.73 10.15
N SER A 220 -21.25 -24.92 9.46
CA SER A 220 -21.31 -25.11 8.01
C SER A 220 -21.58 -23.81 7.25
N SER A 221 -21.99 -22.74 7.95
CA SER A 221 -22.28 -21.43 7.37
C SER A 221 -21.04 -20.55 7.19
N GLY A 222 -19.99 -20.79 7.99
CA GLY A 222 -18.81 -19.94 8.05
C GLY A 222 -19.01 -18.64 8.86
N VAL A 223 -20.18 -18.46 9.47
CA VAL A 223 -20.52 -17.23 10.21
C VAL A 223 -19.63 -17.02 11.43
N LEU A 224 -19.18 -18.09 12.10
CA LEU A 224 -18.27 -17.95 13.25
C LEU A 224 -16.92 -17.40 12.80
N THR A 225 -16.45 -17.80 11.62
CA THR A 225 -15.20 -17.28 11.04
C THR A 225 -15.40 -15.84 10.55
N ALA A 226 -16.52 -15.56 9.88
CA ALA A 226 -16.83 -14.23 9.35
C ALA A 226 -16.99 -13.16 10.43
N LEU A 227 -17.64 -13.49 11.55
CA LEU A 227 -17.75 -12.61 12.71
C LEU A 227 -16.54 -12.68 13.64
N GLN A 228 -15.64 -13.64 13.42
CA GLN A 228 -14.53 -13.97 14.32
C GLN A 228 -15.03 -14.23 15.74
N LEU A 229 -15.95 -15.18 15.89
CA LEU A 229 -16.34 -15.78 17.17
C LEU A 229 -15.46 -17.00 17.45
N ASN A 230 -14.89 -17.07 18.66
CA ASN A 230 -13.88 -18.08 19.02
C ASN A 230 -12.70 -18.20 18.01
N PRO A 231 -12.13 -17.09 17.48
CA PRO A 231 -11.09 -17.19 16.48
C PRO A 231 -9.74 -17.57 17.11
N PHE A 232 -8.83 -18.14 16.32
CA PHE A 232 -7.41 -18.20 16.69
C PHE A 232 -6.74 -16.86 16.43
N PHE A 233 -6.99 -16.28 15.26
CA PHE A 233 -6.48 -14.98 14.85
C PHE A 233 -7.60 -13.95 14.78
N THR A 234 -7.36 -12.77 15.35
CA THR A 234 -8.15 -11.56 15.14
C THR A 234 -7.56 -10.76 13.98
N GLY A 235 -8.38 -9.92 13.35
CA GLY A 235 -7.99 -9.23 12.12
C GLY A 235 -7.93 -10.17 10.92
N TYR A 236 -7.71 -9.63 9.72
CA TYR A 236 -7.86 -10.38 8.46
C TYR A 236 -6.95 -9.88 7.34
N ASN A 237 -6.04 -8.95 7.63
CA ASN A 237 -5.06 -8.42 6.69
C ASN A 237 -3.69 -8.31 7.37
N ALA A 238 -2.64 -8.11 6.57
CA ALA A 238 -1.27 -8.12 7.08
C ALA A 238 -0.98 -7.01 8.09
N GLY A 239 -1.78 -5.93 8.10
CA GLY A 239 -1.64 -4.81 9.02
C GLY A 239 -2.37 -4.98 10.35
N ASN A 240 -3.32 -5.90 10.47
CA ASN A 240 -4.15 -6.05 11.67
C ASN A 240 -4.27 -7.48 12.22
N ILE A 241 -3.64 -8.48 11.59
CA ILE A 241 -3.61 -9.84 12.13
C ILE A 241 -2.94 -9.86 13.51
N ALA A 242 -3.60 -10.47 14.48
CA ALA A 242 -3.06 -10.73 15.81
C ALA A 242 -3.60 -12.04 16.38
N VAL A 243 -2.89 -12.67 17.31
CA VAL A 243 -3.43 -13.81 18.08
C VAL A 243 -4.57 -13.31 18.96
N ASN A 244 -5.64 -14.08 19.08
CA ASN A 244 -6.78 -13.74 19.92
C ASN A 244 -6.33 -13.48 21.37
N PRO A 245 -6.60 -12.28 21.93
CA PRO A 245 -6.19 -11.93 23.29
C PRO A 245 -6.79 -12.86 24.35
N ASP A 246 -7.97 -13.44 24.12
CA ASP A 246 -8.58 -14.40 25.06
C ASP A 246 -7.75 -15.68 25.16
N LEU A 247 -7.15 -16.13 24.05
CA LEU A 247 -6.24 -17.29 24.04
C LEU A 247 -4.91 -16.97 24.71
N ILE A 248 -4.44 -15.73 24.63
CA ILE A 248 -3.22 -15.29 25.32
C ILE A 248 -3.45 -15.28 26.84
N GLN A 249 -4.60 -14.77 27.28
CA GLN A 249 -4.96 -14.72 28.69
C GLN A 249 -5.28 -16.11 29.25
N ASN A 250 -6.00 -16.92 28.48
CA ASN A 250 -6.34 -18.29 28.85
C ASN A 250 -6.07 -19.28 27.71
N PRO A 251 -4.86 -19.88 27.66
CA PRO A 251 -4.51 -20.89 26.67
C PRO A 251 -5.37 -22.16 26.70
N ARG A 252 -6.16 -22.39 27.77
CA ARG A 252 -7.07 -23.54 27.88
C ARG A 252 -8.28 -23.45 26.93
N LEU A 253 -8.54 -22.26 26.40
CA LEU A 253 -9.53 -22.02 25.35
C LEU A 253 -9.04 -22.46 23.96
N LEU A 254 -7.75 -22.75 23.78
CA LEU A 254 -7.19 -23.16 22.50
C LEU A 254 -7.87 -24.44 21.98
N SER A 255 -8.46 -24.36 20.79
CA SER A 255 -9.17 -25.47 20.18
C SER A 255 -8.24 -26.61 19.76
N SER A 256 -8.12 -27.65 20.58
CA SER A 256 -7.32 -28.84 20.26
C SER A 256 -8.13 -29.91 19.53
N GLY A 257 -9.42 -30.06 19.87
CA GLY A 257 -10.27 -31.16 19.39
C GLY A 257 -11.61 -30.70 18.78
N THR A 258 -12.43 -31.68 18.42
CA THR A 258 -13.78 -31.55 17.87
C THR A 258 -14.82 -32.37 18.65
N SER A 259 -14.41 -33.18 19.62
CA SER A 259 -15.33 -33.98 20.43
C SER A 259 -16.33 -33.14 21.23
N THR A 260 -17.61 -33.54 21.18
CA THR A 260 -18.68 -32.94 21.98
C THR A 260 -18.76 -33.51 23.41
N ASN A 261 -17.89 -34.46 23.76
CA ASN A 261 -17.75 -34.94 25.14
C ASN A 261 -16.69 -34.09 25.88
N ILE A 262 -17.04 -33.55 27.05
CA ILE A 262 -16.10 -32.75 27.86
C ILE A 262 -15.06 -33.61 28.60
N ASP A 263 -15.36 -34.90 28.81
CA ASP A 263 -14.46 -35.83 29.48
C ASP A 263 -13.35 -36.34 28.56
N GLU A 264 -13.45 -36.08 27.25
CA GLU A 264 -12.47 -36.49 26.26
C GLU A 264 -11.35 -35.44 26.13
N THR A 265 -10.41 -35.47 27.09
CA THR A 265 -9.34 -34.45 27.20
C THR A 265 -8.09 -34.74 26.35
N GLY A 266 -8.18 -35.64 25.36
CA GLY A 266 -7.05 -36.07 24.52
C GLY A 266 -7.20 -35.81 23.02
N ASP A 267 -8.33 -35.23 22.60
CA ASP A 267 -8.62 -34.99 21.20
C ASP A 267 -7.75 -33.85 20.64
N ASN A 268 -6.96 -34.18 19.61
CA ASN A 268 -6.05 -33.27 18.91
C ASN A 268 -6.43 -33.04 17.43
N THR A 269 -7.65 -33.43 17.03
CA THR A 269 -8.12 -33.36 15.63
C THR A 269 -8.05 -31.95 15.05
N SER A 270 -8.52 -30.92 15.79
CA SER A 270 -8.44 -29.52 15.36
C SER A 270 -6.99 -29.03 15.28
N ALA A 271 -6.15 -29.40 16.25
CA ALA A 271 -4.74 -29.02 16.24
C ALA A 271 -3.98 -29.62 15.04
N LEU A 272 -4.24 -30.88 14.71
CA LEU A 272 -3.65 -31.54 13.55
C LEU A 272 -4.16 -30.93 12.24
N ALA A 273 -5.45 -30.62 12.15
CA ALA A 273 -6.03 -29.95 10.98
C ALA A 273 -5.42 -28.54 10.78
N MET A 274 -5.25 -27.77 11.85
CA MET A 274 -4.56 -26.47 11.79
C MET A 274 -3.10 -26.62 11.35
N ALA A 275 -2.37 -27.65 11.82
CA ALA A 275 -1.01 -27.92 11.37
C ALA A 275 -0.94 -28.31 9.88
N GLN A 276 -1.94 -29.03 9.36
CA GLN A 276 -2.03 -29.43 7.96
C GLN A 276 -2.21 -28.25 6.99
N VAL A 277 -2.78 -27.12 7.45
CA VAL A 277 -2.97 -25.90 6.65
C VAL A 277 -1.69 -25.46 5.94
N ARG A 278 -0.52 -25.66 6.56
CA ARG A 278 0.78 -25.35 5.94
C ARG A 278 0.97 -26.02 4.57
N THR A 279 0.51 -27.26 4.43
CA THR A 279 0.63 -28.07 3.22
C THR A 279 -0.62 -28.06 2.34
N THR A 280 -1.72 -27.49 2.86
CA THR A 280 -2.98 -27.36 2.12
C THR A 280 -2.89 -26.21 1.14
N LYS A 281 -3.45 -26.40 -0.06
CA LYS A 281 -3.56 -25.34 -1.06
C LYS A 281 -4.73 -24.44 -0.70
N ILE A 282 -4.44 -23.26 -0.17
CA ILE A 282 -5.42 -22.30 0.36
C ILE A 282 -5.47 -20.98 -0.42
N LEU A 283 -4.59 -20.81 -1.41
CA LEU A 283 -4.45 -19.59 -2.21
C LEU A 283 -4.69 -19.85 -3.69
N GLN A 284 -5.00 -18.78 -4.42
CA GLN A 284 -5.16 -18.79 -5.88
C GLN A 284 -6.17 -19.87 -6.34
N ASN A 285 -7.41 -19.81 -5.82
CA ASN A 285 -8.45 -20.82 -6.08
C ASN A 285 -8.00 -22.25 -5.73
N TYR A 286 -7.36 -22.41 -4.57
CA TYR A 286 -6.90 -23.70 -4.03
C TYR A 286 -5.83 -24.39 -4.90
N THR A 287 -4.99 -23.60 -5.59
CA THR A 287 -3.90 -24.14 -6.43
C THR A 287 -2.52 -24.05 -5.77
N GLN A 288 -2.34 -23.16 -4.79
CA GLN A 288 -1.08 -22.90 -4.11
C GLN A 288 -1.21 -22.98 -2.58
N THR A 289 -0.16 -23.47 -1.93
CA THR A 289 0.05 -23.37 -0.48
C THR A 289 0.49 -21.96 -0.08
N ALA A 290 0.46 -21.67 1.23
CA ALA A 290 0.98 -20.41 1.77
C ALA A 290 2.48 -20.22 1.46
N ASP A 291 3.28 -21.29 1.58
CA ASP A 291 4.72 -21.26 1.32
C ASP A 291 5.01 -20.97 -0.17
N GLU A 292 4.31 -21.61 -1.11
CA GLU A 292 4.45 -21.39 -2.56
C GLU A 292 4.05 -19.96 -2.98
N TYR A 293 2.96 -19.45 -2.41
CA TYR A 293 2.49 -18.09 -2.71
C TYR A 293 3.47 -17.04 -2.19
N TYR A 294 3.99 -17.21 -0.96
CA TYR A 294 4.98 -16.30 -0.39
C TYR A 294 6.31 -16.34 -1.17
N GLN A 295 6.75 -17.51 -1.62
CA GLN A 295 7.92 -17.63 -2.50
C GLN A 295 7.70 -16.89 -3.82
N SER A 296 6.52 -17.02 -4.43
CA SER A 296 6.16 -16.31 -5.66
C SER A 296 6.19 -14.78 -5.48
N LEU A 297 5.75 -14.28 -4.33
CA LEU A 297 5.86 -12.87 -3.96
C LEU A 297 7.33 -12.41 -3.89
N ILE A 298 8.21 -13.17 -3.22
CA ILE A 298 9.65 -12.84 -3.13
C ILE A 298 10.28 -12.83 -4.53
N VAL A 299 9.99 -13.83 -5.36
CA VAL A 299 10.50 -13.91 -6.75
C VAL A 299 10.04 -12.70 -7.54
N LYS A 300 8.76 -12.30 -7.44
CA LYS A 300 8.23 -11.13 -8.14
C LYS A 300 8.95 -9.84 -7.75
N ILE A 301 9.17 -9.63 -6.45
CA ILE A 301 9.93 -8.47 -5.96
C ILE A 301 11.36 -8.50 -6.50
N GLY A 302 12.02 -9.67 -6.46
CA GLY A 302 13.38 -9.84 -6.97
C GLY A 302 13.51 -9.57 -8.47
N VAL A 303 12.59 -10.08 -9.29
CA VAL A 303 12.56 -9.85 -10.74
C VAL A 303 12.30 -8.37 -11.05
N ASN A 304 11.35 -7.73 -10.37
CA ASN A 304 11.06 -6.31 -10.56
C ASN A 304 12.27 -5.43 -10.18
N ALA A 305 12.91 -5.73 -9.04
CA ALA A 305 14.10 -5.01 -8.58
C ALA A 305 15.28 -5.19 -9.55
N ARG A 306 15.50 -6.41 -10.05
CA ARG A 306 16.55 -6.68 -11.03
C ARG A 306 16.29 -5.95 -12.34
N SER A 307 15.07 -6.04 -12.87
CA SER A 307 14.68 -5.34 -14.11
C SER A 307 14.87 -3.83 -13.99
N ASN A 308 14.46 -3.22 -12.87
CA ASN A 308 14.67 -1.79 -12.63
C ASN A 308 16.16 -1.41 -12.48
N THR A 309 16.97 -2.30 -11.92
CA THR A 309 18.44 -2.09 -11.81
C THR A 309 19.09 -2.09 -13.19
N ASP A 310 18.71 -3.05 -14.04
CA ASP A 310 19.23 -3.16 -15.41
C ASP A 310 18.83 -1.93 -16.25
N ILE A 311 17.58 -1.45 -16.11
CA ILE A 311 17.12 -0.20 -16.76
C ILE A 311 17.91 1.00 -16.25
N LEU A 312 18.11 1.13 -14.93
CA LEU A 312 18.86 2.25 -14.35
C LEU A 312 20.32 2.28 -14.83
N GLU A 313 20.96 1.12 -14.96
CA GLU A 313 22.33 1.02 -15.49
C GLU A 313 22.39 1.47 -16.96
N MET A 314 21.42 1.04 -17.77
CA MET A 314 21.29 1.46 -19.16
C MET A 314 21.12 2.98 -19.28
N GLU A 315 20.18 3.57 -18.53
CA GLU A 315 19.93 5.02 -18.54
C GLU A 315 21.15 5.82 -18.10
N ARG A 316 21.88 5.36 -17.07
CA ARG A 316 23.14 5.99 -16.65
C ARG A 316 24.20 5.97 -17.74
N ASN A 317 24.26 4.90 -18.53
CA ASN A 317 25.19 4.82 -19.64
C ASN A 317 24.80 5.78 -20.77
N PHE A 318 23.51 5.92 -21.10
CA PHE A 318 23.03 6.94 -22.05
C PHE A 318 23.33 8.36 -21.57
N ILE A 319 23.06 8.67 -20.30
CA ILE A 319 23.39 9.98 -19.73
C ILE A 319 24.90 10.26 -19.83
N ARG A 320 25.76 9.25 -19.61
CA ARG A 320 27.21 9.42 -19.76
C ARG A 320 27.60 9.71 -21.20
N ASP A 321 27.07 8.96 -22.17
CA ASP A 321 27.33 9.16 -23.60
C ASP A 321 26.86 10.54 -24.07
N PHE A 322 25.65 10.96 -23.72
CA PHE A 322 25.11 12.27 -24.08
C PHE A 322 25.91 13.42 -23.45
N ASN A 323 26.36 13.26 -22.19
CA ASN A 323 27.21 14.26 -21.56
C ASN A 323 28.57 14.38 -22.25
N GLN A 324 29.16 13.25 -22.65
CA GLN A 324 30.42 13.27 -23.40
C GLN A 324 30.24 13.98 -24.75
N ARG A 325 29.22 13.63 -25.54
CA ARG A 325 28.92 14.30 -26.82
C ARG A 325 28.65 15.79 -26.64
N ARG A 326 27.94 16.17 -25.56
CA ARG A 326 27.71 17.58 -25.23
C ARG A 326 29.03 18.30 -24.94
N GLN A 327 29.94 17.69 -24.20
CA GLN A 327 31.28 18.24 -23.93
C GLN A 327 32.14 18.30 -25.20
N GLU A 328 31.98 17.40 -26.16
CA GLU A 328 32.69 17.46 -27.44
C GLU A 328 32.26 18.66 -28.30
N VAL A 329 30.97 19.05 -28.25
CA VAL A 329 30.44 20.17 -29.04
C VAL A 329 30.51 21.51 -28.30
N SER A 330 30.21 21.50 -27.00
CA SER A 330 30.11 22.71 -26.15
C SER A 330 31.32 22.90 -25.24
N GLY A 331 32.26 21.96 -25.23
CA GLY A 331 33.50 22.09 -24.46
C GLY A 331 34.39 23.14 -25.09
N VAL A 332 34.79 24.13 -24.29
CA VAL A 332 35.77 25.13 -24.69
C VAL A 332 37.15 24.47 -24.57
N ASN A 333 37.86 24.34 -25.69
CA ASN A 333 39.25 23.93 -25.67
C ASN A 333 40.09 25.14 -25.23
N LEU A 334 40.63 25.11 -24.01
CA LEU A 334 41.45 26.19 -23.47
C LEU A 334 42.63 26.53 -24.38
N ASP A 335 43.21 25.57 -25.09
CA ASP A 335 44.31 25.82 -26.01
C ASP A 335 43.86 26.62 -27.25
N GLU A 336 42.64 26.36 -27.74
CA GLU A 336 42.03 27.10 -28.85
C GLU A 336 41.58 28.50 -28.40
N GLU A 337 40.98 28.62 -27.22
CA GLU A 337 40.60 29.90 -26.61
C GLU A 337 41.85 30.78 -26.37
N VAL A 338 42.94 30.20 -25.86
CA VAL A 338 44.23 30.89 -25.67
C VAL A 338 44.87 31.26 -27.00
N THR A 339 44.78 30.39 -28.02
CA THR A 339 45.27 30.71 -29.37
C THR A 339 44.49 31.85 -30.01
N ASN A 340 43.16 31.85 -29.87
CA ASN A 340 42.29 32.94 -30.33
C ASN A 340 42.55 34.23 -29.54
N LEU A 341 42.78 34.15 -28.23
CA LEU A 341 43.14 35.29 -27.40
C LEU A 341 44.48 35.90 -27.83
N LEU A 342 45.49 35.07 -28.08
CA LEU A 342 46.78 35.52 -28.62
C LEU A 342 46.63 36.14 -30.02
N LEU A 343 45.76 35.57 -30.87
CA LEU A 343 45.46 36.11 -32.19
C LEU A 343 44.79 37.49 -32.09
N PHE A 344 43.77 37.64 -31.23
CA PHE A 344 43.09 38.91 -30.98
C PHE A 344 44.03 39.94 -30.36
N GLN A 345 44.90 39.54 -29.45
CA GLN A 345 45.91 40.42 -28.87
C GLN A 345 46.88 40.92 -29.94
N ARG A 346 47.39 40.03 -30.80
CA ARG A 346 48.28 40.43 -31.91
C ARG A 346 47.57 41.29 -32.95
N ALA A 347 46.31 40.98 -33.28
CA ALA A 347 45.50 41.79 -34.18
C ALA A 347 45.26 43.19 -33.60
N TYR A 348 44.95 43.30 -32.31
CA TYR A 348 44.81 44.57 -31.61
C TYR A 348 46.11 45.37 -31.61
N GLU A 349 47.25 44.74 -31.30
CA GLU A 349 48.58 45.39 -31.36
C GLU A 349 48.93 45.87 -32.78
N ALA A 350 48.55 45.12 -33.82
CA ALA A 350 48.75 45.50 -35.21
C ALA A 350 47.84 46.68 -35.60
N SER A 351 46.56 46.64 -35.24
CA SER A 351 45.61 47.75 -35.44
C SER A 351 46.05 49.01 -34.71
N ALA A 352 46.50 48.91 -33.46
CA ALA A 352 47.04 50.03 -32.70
C ALA A 352 48.28 50.64 -33.37
N ARG A 353 49.18 49.81 -33.92
CA ARG A 353 50.32 50.27 -34.72
C ARG A 353 49.90 50.99 -36.00
N ILE A 354 48.88 50.49 -36.70
CA ILE A 354 48.33 51.16 -37.88
C ILE A 354 47.81 52.55 -37.48
N VAL A 355 47.04 52.65 -36.40
CA VAL A 355 46.54 53.94 -35.90
C VAL A 355 47.69 54.90 -35.59
N ILE A 356 48.75 54.45 -34.91
CA ILE A 356 49.92 55.29 -34.61
C ILE A 356 50.64 55.74 -35.89
N VAL A 357 50.75 54.87 -36.89
CA VAL A 357 51.38 55.22 -38.18
C VAL A 357 50.50 56.19 -38.96
N THR A 358 49.18 56.00 -38.95
CA THR A 358 48.22 56.92 -39.57
C THR A 358 48.23 58.28 -38.87
N ASP A 359 48.31 58.31 -37.55
CA ASP A 359 48.43 59.53 -36.73
C ASP A 359 49.71 60.30 -37.07
N ARG A 360 50.85 59.60 -37.16
CA ARG A 360 52.12 60.19 -37.62
C ARG A 360 52.08 60.69 -39.06
N MET A 361 51.36 59.99 -39.95
CA MET A 361 51.18 60.42 -41.34
C MET A 361 50.28 61.67 -41.43
N LEU A 362 49.25 61.76 -40.58
CA LEU A 362 48.40 62.94 -40.44
C LEU A 362 49.18 64.13 -39.88
N ASP A 363 49.98 63.92 -38.83
CA ASP A 363 50.86 64.96 -38.26
C ASP A 363 51.91 65.43 -39.27
N ALA A 364 52.50 64.54 -40.05
CA ALA A 364 53.44 64.90 -41.10
C ALA A 364 52.77 65.73 -42.21
N LEU A 365 51.54 65.36 -42.62
CA LEU A 365 50.76 66.15 -43.58
C LEU A 365 50.36 67.52 -43.02
N LEU A 366 49.97 67.60 -41.74
CA LEU A 366 49.63 68.84 -41.07
C LEU A 366 50.82 69.79 -40.89
N ASN A 367 52.04 69.26 -40.74
CA ASN A 367 53.27 70.07 -40.65
C ASN A 367 53.86 70.49 -42.01
N ILE A 368 53.30 70.02 -43.14
CA ILE A 368 53.71 70.41 -44.49
C ILE A 368 52.89 71.62 -45.00
N ILE A 369 51.77 71.94 -44.36
CA ILE A 369 50.96 73.16 -44.59
C ILE A 369 51.37 74.20 -43.55
#